data_AF-A0A251RPM3-F1
#
_entry.id   AF-A0A251RPM3-F1
#
_cell.length_a   1.000
_cell.length_b   1.000
_cell.length_c   1.000
_cell.angle_alpha   90.00
_cell.angle_beta   90.00
_cell.angle_gamma   90.00
#
_symmetry.space_group_name_H-M   'P 1'
#
loop_
_entity.id
_entity.type
_entity.pdbx_description
1 polymer ?
#
loop_
_entity_poly.entity_id
_entity_poly.type
_entity_poly.pdbx_seq_one_letter_code
_entity_poly.pdbx_strand_id
1 'polypeptide(L)'
;MAAPTYLTGAKTPYHFSKTRSLWSYNQLNVGGGSSSVVSFRGAVRGQVLRKGGGFRVFCNAQKVDVLTRNESNSLVSDEISKKLSCVMKFGGSSVASAERMKEVADLILSFPEESPVIVLSAMGKTTNKLLVAGEKAASCVSVVSEIEELSFVKELHYRTVDELGLERTLVTDHLEELERLLNGISVLKEFTPRARDYLVSFGECMSTRIFAAYLNKIGVKARQYDAFEIGFITTDDFTNADILEATYPAVAKTLNGDWIKDPAIPIVTGFLGKGWRTCAVTTLGRGGSDLTATTIGKALGLREIQVWKDVDGVLTCDPNIYSRAEPVPYLTFDEAAELAYFGAQVLHPQSMRPAREGDIPVRVKNSYNPNAPGTLITKSRDMSKAVLTSIVLKRNVTMLDIVSTRMLGQFGFLAKVFSIFEDLGISVDVVATSEVSISLTLDPSKLWSRELIQQASELDHVVEELEKIAKVNLLQHRSIISLIGNVQRSSLVLEKAFHVLRENGVNVQMISQGASKVNISLIVNDDEAERCVRALHSAFFESDMSDID
;
A
#
# COMPACT_ATOMS: atom_id res chain seq x y z
N MET A 1 30.17 56.43 27.60
CA MET A 1 30.18 57.89 27.32
C MET A 1 29.64 58.03 25.90
N ALA A 2 28.36 58.40 25.72
CA ALA A 2 27.91 59.79 25.47
C ALA A 2 28.61 60.37 24.22
N ALA A 3 28.05 60.30 22.99
CA ALA A 3 26.93 61.09 22.41
C ALA A 3 27.33 62.56 22.08
N PRO A 4 26.65 63.33 21.18
CA PRO A 4 25.37 63.10 20.46
C PRO A 4 25.35 63.55 18.96
N THR A 5 24.13 63.81 18.42
CA THR A 5 23.74 64.46 17.13
C THR A 5 23.59 63.56 15.88
N TYR A 6 22.65 63.77 14.92
CA TYR A 6 21.41 64.57 14.95
C TYR A 6 20.29 64.11 13.95
N LEU A 7 19.15 64.82 14.02
CA LEU A 7 17.89 64.91 13.23
C LEU A 7 18.06 65.26 11.72
N THR A 8 17.14 65.13 10.75
CA THR A 8 15.65 64.91 10.56
C THR A 8 15.42 64.17 9.21
N GLY A 9 14.28 63.60 8.77
CA GLY A 9 12.88 63.51 9.24
C GLY A 9 11.90 63.15 8.08
N ALA A 10 10.58 63.15 8.38
CA ALA A 10 9.41 63.22 7.45
C ALA A 10 8.84 61.98 6.68
N LYS A 11 7.56 61.69 6.99
CA LYS A 11 6.39 61.51 6.09
C LYS A 11 6.12 60.22 5.26
N THR A 12 5.25 59.38 5.86
CA THR A 12 3.95 58.84 5.32
C THR A 12 3.89 57.83 4.14
N PRO A 13 2.80 57.03 4.02
CA PRO A 13 2.80 55.75 3.29
C PRO A 13 1.88 55.66 2.05
N TYR A 14 2.21 54.78 1.11
CA TYR A 14 1.34 54.22 0.05
C TYR A 14 1.91 52.83 -0.35
N HIS A 15 1.25 51.80 -0.91
CA HIS A 15 -0.12 51.34 -1.17
C HIS A 15 0.02 50.31 -2.31
N PHE A 16 -0.47 49.07 -2.18
CA PHE A 16 -0.73 48.13 -3.30
C PHE A 16 -1.85 47.18 -2.84
N SER A 17 -3.12 47.54 -3.02
CA SER A 17 -3.97 47.39 -4.21
C SER A 17 -4.58 45.99 -4.38
N LYS A 18 -5.90 45.91 -4.12
CA LYS A 18 -6.76 44.80 -4.57
C LYS A 18 -7.31 45.12 -5.96
N THR A 19 -7.35 44.15 -6.85
CA THR A 19 -8.18 44.19 -8.07
C THR A 19 -9.44 43.35 -7.91
N ARG A 20 -10.55 43.82 -8.47
CA ARG A 20 -11.90 43.25 -8.35
C ARG A 20 -12.71 43.62 -9.59
N SER A 21 -13.37 42.66 -10.22
CA SER A 21 -14.47 42.84 -11.20
C SER A 21 -15.32 41.56 -11.18
N LEU A 22 -16.62 41.61 -10.85
CA LEU A 22 -17.75 41.86 -11.78
C LEU A 22 -17.83 40.73 -12.84
N TRP A 23 -18.92 40.01 -13.08
CA TRP A 23 -20.38 40.24 -13.03
C TRP A 23 -21.09 38.96 -12.50
N SER A 24 -22.40 38.83 -12.17
CA SER A 24 -23.54 39.73 -11.90
C SER A 24 -24.69 38.91 -11.23
N TYR A 25 -25.83 39.53 -10.87
CA TYR A 25 -27.05 38.83 -10.44
C TYR A 25 -27.91 38.38 -11.62
N ASN A 26 -28.58 37.22 -11.50
CA ASN A 26 -29.88 36.98 -12.13
C ASN A 26 -30.70 35.99 -11.29
N GLN A 27 -31.92 36.37 -10.93
CA GLN A 27 -32.92 35.48 -10.31
C GLN A 27 -33.60 34.66 -11.41
N LEU A 28 -34.02 33.42 -11.12
CA LEU A 28 -35.17 32.80 -11.80
C LEU A 28 -35.81 31.70 -10.94
N ASN A 29 -37.14 31.69 -10.98
CA ASN A 29 -38.12 31.05 -10.10
C ASN A 29 -37.94 29.59 -9.66
N VAL A 30 -38.45 29.32 -8.45
CA VAL A 30 -38.78 27.99 -7.92
C VAL A 30 -40.26 27.66 -8.17
N GLY A 31 -40.53 26.44 -8.64
CA GLY A 31 -41.84 25.78 -8.64
C GLY A 31 -41.74 24.42 -9.36
N GLY A 32 -42.38 23.33 -8.93
CA GLY A 32 -43.18 23.10 -7.72
C GLY A 32 -43.70 21.64 -7.71
N GLY A 33 -43.87 21.05 -6.54
CA GLY A 33 -44.26 19.62 -6.37
C GLY A 33 -43.09 18.64 -6.52
N SER A 34 -43.08 17.48 -5.86
CA SER A 34 -44.12 16.82 -5.06
C SER A 34 -43.56 16.22 -3.75
N SER A 35 -44.46 15.95 -2.80
CA SER A 35 -44.15 15.57 -1.42
C SER A 35 -44.18 14.06 -1.16
N SER A 36 -43.26 13.57 -0.33
CA SER A 36 -43.45 12.33 0.45
C SER A 36 -42.79 12.43 1.83
N VAL A 37 -43.49 13.05 2.79
CA VAL A 37 -43.09 13.03 4.21
C VAL A 37 -43.70 11.79 4.87
N VAL A 38 -42.86 10.85 5.31
CA VAL A 38 -43.31 9.70 6.12
C VAL A 38 -43.61 10.18 7.54
N SER A 39 -44.87 10.06 7.94
CA SER A 39 -45.35 10.44 9.28
C SER A 39 -45.07 9.34 10.31
N PHE A 40 -44.20 9.60 11.28
CA PHE A 40 -44.14 8.81 12.51
C PHE A 40 -45.06 9.42 13.59
N ARG A 41 -46.26 8.83 13.75
CA ARG A 41 -47.15 9.13 14.88
C ARG A 41 -46.77 8.30 16.11
N GLY A 42 -45.84 8.81 16.92
CA GLY A 42 -45.64 8.34 18.30
C GLY A 42 -46.56 9.05 19.28
N ALA A 43 -47.56 8.36 19.83
CA ALA A 43 -48.53 8.96 20.74
C ALA A 43 -48.01 9.06 22.19
N VAL A 44 -47.47 10.22 22.58
CA VAL A 44 -47.10 10.49 23.97
C VAL A 44 -48.31 11.04 24.74
N ARG A 45 -49.01 10.18 25.49
CA ARG A 45 -49.98 10.62 26.52
C ARG A 45 -49.23 11.03 27.79
N GLY A 46 -48.83 12.30 27.86
CA GLY A 46 -48.33 12.90 29.10
C GLY A 46 -49.48 13.27 30.03
N GLN A 47 -49.57 12.62 31.19
CA GLN A 47 -50.43 13.06 32.31
C GLN A 47 -49.54 13.65 33.40
N VAL A 48 -49.67 14.96 33.67
CA VAL A 48 -48.84 15.67 34.64
C VAL A 48 -49.54 15.70 35.99
N LEU A 49 -48.91 15.10 37.00
CA LEU A 49 -49.23 15.31 38.42
C LEU A 49 -47.93 15.58 39.19
N ARG A 50 -47.81 16.80 39.73
CA ARG A 50 -46.68 17.24 40.57
C ARG A 50 -46.84 16.72 42.00
N LYS A 51 -45.77 16.17 42.58
CA LYS A 51 -45.12 16.70 43.81
C LYS A 51 -43.87 15.89 44.22
N GLY A 52 -42.78 16.65 44.46
CA GLY A 52 -41.63 16.42 45.36
C GLY A 52 -41.13 15.01 45.73
N GLY A 53 -39.80 14.82 45.62
CA GLY A 53 -39.07 13.70 46.22
C GLY A 53 -38.00 13.16 45.27
N GLY A 54 -36.77 12.99 45.75
CA GLY A 54 -35.65 12.55 44.92
C GLY A 54 -35.71 11.05 44.58
N PHE A 55 -35.22 10.67 43.40
CA PHE A 55 -35.11 9.27 42.99
C PHE A 55 -33.69 8.73 43.22
N ARG A 56 -33.58 7.77 44.15
CA ARG A 56 -32.49 6.78 44.18
C ARG A 56 -32.85 5.68 43.18
N VAL A 57 -31.94 5.33 42.28
CA VAL A 57 -32.09 4.16 41.41
C VAL A 57 -31.25 3.02 41.97
N PHE A 58 -31.91 1.93 42.37
CA PHE A 58 -31.28 0.63 42.54
C PHE A 58 -31.39 -0.14 41.23
N CYS A 59 -30.27 -0.61 40.68
CA CYS A 59 -30.30 -1.61 39.61
C CYS A 59 -30.52 -2.99 40.23
N ASN A 60 -31.68 -3.58 39.97
CA ASN A 60 -31.94 -4.99 40.30
C ASN A 60 -31.75 -5.82 39.03
N ALA A 61 -30.88 -6.82 39.08
CA ALA A 61 -30.61 -7.66 37.92
C ALA A 61 -31.80 -8.58 37.63
N GLN A 62 -32.27 -8.62 36.38
CA GLN A 62 -33.19 -9.64 35.89
C GLN A 62 -32.66 -10.33 34.64
N LYS A 63 -33.02 -11.61 34.52
CA LYS A 63 -32.52 -12.57 33.54
C LYS A 63 -32.84 -12.13 32.10
N VAL A 64 -31.91 -12.44 31.20
CA VAL A 64 -32.18 -12.46 29.76
C VAL A 64 -32.84 -13.80 29.44
N ASP A 65 -34.10 -13.78 29.03
CA ASP A 65 -34.78 -14.98 28.52
C ASP A 65 -34.29 -15.32 27.10
N VAL A 66 -33.96 -16.59 26.90
CA VAL A 66 -33.53 -17.13 25.61
C VAL A 66 -34.76 -17.30 24.72
N LEU A 67 -34.97 -16.37 23.79
CA LEU A 67 -36.01 -16.50 22.77
C LEU A 67 -35.62 -17.58 21.74
N THR A 68 -36.32 -18.70 21.78
CA THR A 68 -36.25 -19.78 20.79
C THR A 68 -36.64 -19.28 19.40
N ARG A 69 -35.72 -19.39 18.42
CA ARG A 69 -35.99 -19.15 17.00
C ARG A 69 -36.98 -20.16 16.45
N ASN A 70 -38.17 -19.71 16.06
CA ASN A 70 -39.05 -20.45 15.14
C ASN A 70 -39.24 -19.66 13.83
N GLU A 71 -39.03 -20.36 12.71
CA GLU A 71 -39.74 -20.17 11.44
C GLU A 71 -39.82 -18.75 10.83
N SER A 72 -38.66 -18.10 10.64
CA SER A 72 -38.52 -16.95 9.73
C SER A 72 -37.20 -16.93 8.94
N ASN A 73 -36.56 -18.10 8.80
CA ASN A 73 -35.16 -18.20 8.37
C ASN A 73 -34.95 -18.50 6.86
N SER A 74 -36.03 -18.66 6.07
CA SER A 74 -35.97 -18.98 4.63
C SER A 74 -36.01 -17.76 3.69
N LEU A 75 -36.41 -16.58 4.18
CA LEU A 75 -36.45 -15.34 3.38
C LEU A 75 -35.18 -14.50 3.52
N VAL A 76 -34.41 -14.70 4.60
CA VAL A 76 -33.15 -13.97 4.85
C VAL A 76 -31.95 -14.62 4.14
N SER A 77 -32.00 -15.94 3.90
CA SER A 77 -30.96 -16.65 3.13
C SER A 77 -30.82 -16.14 1.69
N ASP A 78 -31.94 -15.85 1.04
CA ASP A 78 -32.03 -15.49 -0.38
C ASP A 78 -31.66 -14.02 -0.68
N GLU A 79 -31.51 -13.18 0.35
CA GLU A 79 -30.94 -11.82 0.22
C GLU A 79 -29.44 -11.80 0.50
N ILE A 80 -28.94 -12.67 1.39
CA ILE A 80 -27.51 -12.79 1.69
C ILE A 80 -26.76 -13.39 0.49
N SER A 81 -27.35 -14.36 -0.23
CA SER A 81 -26.76 -14.96 -1.44
C SER A 81 -26.66 -14.04 -2.67
N LYS A 82 -27.01 -12.75 -2.54
CA LYS A 82 -27.09 -11.80 -3.66
C LYS A 82 -26.14 -10.61 -3.58
N LYS A 83 -25.26 -10.52 -2.58
CA LYS A 83 -24.33 -9.38 -2.43
C LYS A 83 -22.88 -9.83 -2.47
N LEU A 84 -22.05 -9.05 -3.17
CA LEU A 84 -20.60 -9.17 -3.10
C LEU A 84 -20.17 -9.01 -1.64
N SER A 85 -19.29 -9.89 -1.15
CA SER A 85 -19.02 -10.04 0.28
C SER A 85 -17.64 -9.52 0.71
N CYS A 86 -16.61 -9.80 -0.09
CA CYS A 86 -15.22 -9.39 0.11
C CYS A 86 -14.48 -9.14 -1.22
N VAL A 87 -13.30 -8.55 -1.15
CA VAL A 87 -12.33 -8.58 -2.25
C VAL A 87 -11.26 -9.61 -1.93
N MET A 88 -10.89 -10.48 -2.87
CA MET A 88 -9.74 -11.36 -2.77
C MET A 88 -8.68 -10.96 -3.80
N LYS A 89 -7.53 -10.49 -3.31
CA LYS A 89 -6.39 -10.10 -4.16
C LYS A 89 -5.32 -11.17 -4.16
N PHE A 90 -4.85 -11.56 -5.34
CA PHE A 90 -3.76 -12.51 -5.53
C PHE A 90 -2.55 -11.84 -6.20
N GLY A 91 -1.35 -12.10 -5.69
CA GLY A 91 -0.10 -11.58 -6.25
C GLY A 91 0.40 -12.39 -7.44
N GLY A 92 1.41 -11.87 -8.16
CA GLY A 92 1.94 -12.54 -9.35
C GLY A 92 2.48 -13.96 -9.10
N SER A 93 3.03 -14.24 -7.92
CA SER A 93 3.45 -15.59 -7.49
C SER A 93 2.29 -16.56 -7.26
N SER A 94 1.09 -16.05 -6.97
CA SER A 94 -0.16 -16.83 -6.84
C SER A 94 -0.77 -17.20 -8.20
N VAL A 95 -0.38 -16.53 -9.29
CA VAL A 95 -0.88 -16.79 -10.65
C VAL A 95 0.28 -16.97 -11.66
N ALA A 96 1.40 -17.52 -11.19
CA ALA A 96 2.63 -17.64 -11.98
C ALA A 96 2.63 -18.76 -13.04
N SER A 97 1.68 -19.71 -12.95
CA SER A 97 1.55 -20.88 -13.83
C SER A 97 0.09 -21.35 -13.88
N ALA A 98 -0.23 -22.27 -14.79
CA ALA A 98 -1.54 -22.93 -14.82
C ALA A 98 -1.85 -23.66 -13.51
N GLU A 99 -0.87 -24.35 -12.93
CA GLU A 99 -0.99 -25.04 -11.63
C GLU A 99 -1.38 -24.07 -10.50
N ARG A 100 -0.67 -22.95 -10.37
CA ARG A 100 -0.99 -21.92 -9.38
C ARG A 100 -2.37 -21.27 -9.62
N MET A 101 -2.79 -21.12 -10.88
CA MET A 101 -4.16 -20.70 -11.21
C MET A 101 -5.22 -21.76 -10.81
N LYS A 102 -4.92 -23.07 -10.92
CA LYS A 102 -5.82 -24.13 -10.42
C LYS A 102 -5.99 -24.02 -8.91
N GLU A 103 -4.90 -23.89 -8.17
CA GLU A 103 -4.92 -23.70 -6.72
C GLU A 103 -5.73 -22.46 -6.29
N VAL A 104 -5.60 -21.33 -7.00
CA VAL A 104 -6.39 -20.11 -6.72
C VAL A 104 -7.88 -20.32 -7.02
N ALA A 105 -8.23 -21.08 -8.06
CA ALA A 105 -9.62 -21.43 -8.35
C ALA A 105 -10.22 -22.35 -7.27
N ASP A 106 -9.50 -23.41 -6.88
CA ASP A 106 -9.91 -24.32 -5.81
C ASP A 106 -10.09 -23.58 -4.47
N LEU A 107 -9.20 -22.63 -4.17
CA LEU A 107 -9.27 -21.76 -3.00
C LEU A 107 -10.52 -20.87 -3.02
N ILE A 108 -10.86 -20.24 -4.15
CA ILE A 108 -12.12 -19.47 -4.28
C ILE A 108 -13.32 -20.39 -4.06
N LEU A 109 -13.30 -21.60 -4.60
CA LEU A 109 -14.39 -22.58 -4.47
C LEU A 109 -14.49 -23.21 -3.07
N SER A 110 -13.44 -23.12 -2.25
CA SER A 110 -13.46 -23.59 -0.86
C SER A 110 -14.28 -22.71 0.10
N PHE A 111 -14.72 -21.53 -0.35
CA PHE A 111 -15.60 -20.60 0.38
C PHE A 111 -16.91 -20.35 -0.39
N PRO A 112 -17.77 -21.37 -0.60
CA PRO A 112 -19.00 -21.25 -1.41
C PRO A 112 -20.05 -20.28 -0.82
N GLU A 113 -19.92 -19.91 0.45
CA GLU A 113 -20.72 -18.88 1.12
C GLU A 113 -20.28 -17.44 0.81
N GLU A 114 -19.09 -17.25 0.26
CA GLU A 114 -18.56 -15.95 -0.14
C GLU A 114 -18.88 -15.66 -1.62
N SER A 115 -19.15 -14.38 -1.93
CA SER A 115 -19.31 -13.86 -3.28
C SER A 115 -18.21 -12.82 -3.54
N PRO A 116 -16.98 -13.24 -3.84
CA PRO A 116 -15.83 -12.35 -3.88
C PRO A 116 -15.72 -11.55 -5.18
N VAL A 117 -15.13 -10.36 -5.10
CA VAL A 117 -14.46 -9.72 -6.24
C VAL A 117 -13.00 -10.15 -6.25
N ILE A 118 -12.52 -10.70 -7.36
CA ILE A 118 -11.14 -11.15 -7.50
C ILE A 118 -10.30 -10.04 -8.15
N VAL A 119 -9.15 -9.73 -7.57
CA VAL A 119 -8.16 -8.81 -8.15
C VAL A 119 -6.87 -9.56 -8.40
N LEU A 120 -6.40 -9.59 -9.65
CA LEU A 120 -5.17 -10.28 -10.03
C LEU A 120 -4.08 -9.29 -10.45
N SER A 121 -2.85 -9.57 -10.02
CA SER A 121 -1.64 -9.01 -10.65
C SER A 121 -1.30 -9.75 -11.95
N ALA A 122 -0.35 -9.22 -12.72
CA ALA A 122 0.27 -9.93 -13.84
C ALA A 122 0.95 -11.25 -13.38
N MET A 123 1.13 -12.20 -14.31
CA MET A 123 1.67 -13.54 -13.98
C MET A 123 3.15 -13.50 -13.60
N GLY A 124 3.51 -14.03 -12.43
CA GLY A 124 4.90 -14.21 -12.00
C GLY A 124 5.75 -12.92 -12.06
N LYS A 125 6.75 -12.92 -12.95
CA LYS A 125 7.68 -11.79 -13.17
C LYS A 125 7.40 -11.00 -14.47
N THR A 126 6.23 -11.19 -15.08
CA THR A 126 5.90 -10.60 -16.40
C THR A 126 5.98 -9.08 -16.43
N THR A 127 5.47 -8.35 -15.43
CA THR A 127 5.59 -6.88 -15.36
C THR A 127 7.05 -6.41 -15.48
N ASN A 128 7.98 -7.07 -14.78
CA ASN A 128 9.40 -6.72 -14.85
C ASN A 128 10.01 -7.08 -16.20
N LYS A 129 9.64 -8.22 -16.78
CA LYS A 129 10.06 -8.65 -18.12
C LYS A 129 9.54 -7.68 -19.20
N LEU A 130 8.30 -7.20 -19.08
CA LEU A 130 7.72 -6.16 -19.94
C LEU A 130 8.51 -4.85 -19.86
N LEU A 131 8.81 -4.35 -18.65
CA LEU A 131 9.63 -3.14 -18.47
C LEU A 131 10.99 -3.25 -19.17
N VAL A 132 11.72 -4.34 -18.94
CA VAL A 132 13.02 -4.60 -19.58
C VAL A 132 12.89 -4.75 -21.11
N ALA A 133 11.79 -5.33 -21.61
CA ALA A 133 11.54 -5.40 -23.05
C ALA A 133 11.38 -4.00 -23.68
N GLY A 134 10.66 -3.09 -23.01
CA GLY A 134 10.51 -1.70 -23.44
C GLY A 134 11.84 -0.93 -23.44
N GLU A 135 12.65 -1.10 -22.39
CA GLU A 135 13.99 -0.52 -22.27
C GLU A 135 14.95 -1.03 -23.36
N LYS A 136 14.95 -2.34 -23.65
CA LYS A 136 15.76 -2.94 -24.74
C LYS A 136 15.30 -2.51 -26.14
N ALA A 137 13.99 -2.39 -26.37
CA ALA A 137 13.43 -1.92 -27.63
C ALA A 137 13.89 -0.48 -27.93
N ALA A 138 13.82 0.40 -26.92
CA ALA A 138 14.24 1.79 -27.06
C ALA A 138 15.76 1.95 -27.27
N SER A 139 16.59 1.12 -26.62
CA SER A 139 18.05 1.32 -26.61
C SER A 139 18.82 0.62 -27.74
N CYS A 140 18.57 -0.67 -27.99
CA CYS A 140 19.58 -1.50 -28.69
C CYS A 140 19.07 -2.41 -29.81
N VAL A 141 17.77 -2.74 -29.86
CA VAL A 141 17.31 -3.84 -30.74
C VAL A 141 16.72 -3.32 -32.06
N SER A 142 17.22 -3.82 -33.19
CA SER A 142 16.68 -3.56 -34.54
C SER A 142 15.52 -4.48 -34.91
N VAL A 143 15.41 -5.67 -34.29
CA VAL A 143 14.40 -6.69 -34.57
C VAL A 143 13.72 -7.13 -33.26
N VAL A 144 12.52 -6.60 -32.99
CA VAL A 144 11.81 -6.79 -31.70
C VAL A 144 11.53 -8.26 -31.34
N SER A 145 11.36 -9.13 -32.33
CA SER A 145 11.14 -10.56 -32.09
C SER A 145 12.33 -11.28 -31.45
N GLU A 146 13.53 -10.68 -31.45
CA GLU A 146 14.74 -11.20 -30.78
C GLU A 146 14.81 -10.84 -29.29
N ILE A 147 13.87 -10.04 -28.76
CA ILE A 147 13.84 -9.69 -27.34
C ILE A 147 13.45 -10.94 -26.51
N GLU A 148 14.42 -11.45 -25.75
CA GLU A 148 14.26 -12.61 -24.85
C GLU A 148 13.05 -12.45 -23.92
N GLU A 149 12.85 -11.24 -23.37
CA GLU A 149 11.73 -10.93 -22.49
C GLU A 149 10.37 -11.06 -23.16
N LEU A 150 10.23 -10.63 -24.42
CA LEU A 150 9.00 -10.79 -25.19
C LEU A 150 8.73 -12.27 -25.47
N SER A 151 9.78 -13.02 -25.82
CA SER A 151 9.70 -14.48 -26.03
C SER A 151 9.28 -15.22 -24.75
N PHE A 152 9.85 -14.84 -23.60
CA PHE A 152 9.45 -15.37 -22.30
C PHE A 152 7.98 -15.07 -21.97
N VAL A 153 7.51 -13.85 -22.23
CA VAL A 153 6.10 -13.47 -22.01
C VAL A 153 5.17 -14.27 -22.92
N LYS A 154 5.48 -14.39 -24.22
CA LYS A 154 4.71 -15.19 -25.19
C LYS A 154 4.60 -16.66 -24.76
N GLU A 155 5.75 -17.30 -24.48
CA GLU A 155 5.81 -18.71 -24.08
C GLU A 155 5.04 -18.97 -22.78
N LEU A 156 5.21 -18.14 -21.75
CA LEU A 156 4.51 -18.31 -20.47
C LEU A 156 2.99 -18.30 -20.62
N HIS A 157 2.44 -17.36 -21.40
CA HIS A 157 1.00 -17.24 -21.57
C HIS A 157 0.45 -18.34 -22.48
N TYR A 158 1.12 -18.68 -23.58
CA TYR A 158 0.69 -19.80 -24.44
C TYR A 158 0.71 -21.14 -23.69
N ARG A 159 1.82 -21.46 -23.01
CA ARG A 159 1.92 -22.69 -22.20
C ARG A 159 0.83 -22.76 -21.13
N THR A 160 0.56 -21.65 -20.45
CA THR A 160 -0.50 -21.60 -19.41
C THR A 160 -1.88 -21.81 -20.00
N VAL A 161 -2.18 -21.20 -21.15
CA VAL A 161 -3.44 -21.40 -21.88
C VAL A 161 -3.60 -22.87 -22.28
N ASP A 162 -2.54 -23.51 -22.81
CA ASP A 162 -2.56 -24.92 -23.20
C ASP A 162 -2.72 -25.86 -21.99
N GLU A 163 -2.01 -25.62 -20.88
CA GLU A 163 -2.07 -26.40 -19.63
C GLU A 163 -3.41 -26.29 -18.87
N LEU A 164 -4.17 -25.22 -19.14
CA LEU A 164 -5.57 -25.03 -18.74
C LEU A 164 -6.54 -25.56 -19.82
N GLY A 165 -6.03 -25.90 -21.01
CA GLY A 165 -6.79 -26.33 -22.20
C GLY A 165 -7.79 -25.28 -22.68
N LEU A 166 -7.38 -24.01 -22.67
CA LEU A 166 -8.11 -22.87 -23.21
C LEU A 166 -7.67 -22.61 -24.66
N GLU A 167 -8.39 -21.77 -25.39
CA GLU A 167 -7.98 -21.37 -26.75
C GLU A 167 -6.92 -20.25 -26.71
N ARG A 168 -5.86 -20.39 -27.51
CA ARG A 168 -4.77 -19.39 -27.64
C ARG A 168 -5.23 -18.02 -28.12
N THR A 169 -6.34 -17.97 -28.85
CA THR A 169 -7.05 -16.74 -29.27
C THR A 169 -7.31 -15.76 -28.13
N LEU A 170 -7.48 -16.26 -26.89
CA LEU A 170 -7.66 -15.46 -25.68
C LEU A 170 -6.51 -14.48 -25.38
N VAL A 171 -5.29 -14.80 -25.83
CA VAL A 171 -4.07 -13.99 -25.59
C VAL A 171 -3.34 -13.57 -26.86
N THR A 172 -3.57 -14.23 -28.00
CA THR A 172 -2.89 -13.91 -29.27
C THR A 172 -2.99 -12.43 -29.63
N ASP A 173 -4.19 -11.85 -29.66
CA ASP A 173 -4.41 -10.43 -30.00
C ASP A 173 -3.60 -9.46 -29.10
N HIS A 174 -3.51 -9.79 -27.80
CA HIS A 174 -2.76 -9.00 -26.82
C HIS A 174 -1.24 -9.15 -27.01
N LEU A 175 -0.76 -10.34 -27.35
CA LEU A 175 0.65 -10.59 -27.65
C LEU A 175 1.09 -9.95 -28.96
N GLU A 176 0.22 -9.93 -29.98
CA GLU A 176 0.44 -9.21 -31.23
C GLU A 176 0.39 -7.69 -31.05
N GLU A 177 -0.48 -7.17 -30.17
CA GLU A 177 -0.48 -5.75 -29.83
C GLU A 177 0.74 -5.32 -29.02
N LEU A 178 1.16 -6.11 -28.04
CA LEU A 178 2.40 -5.92 -27.29
C LEU A 178 3.62 -5.87 -28.24
N GLU A 179 3.68 -6.77 -29.22
CA GLU A 179 4.75 -6.77 -30.23
C GLU A 179 4.67 -5.55 -31.16
N ARG A 180 3.47 -5.13 -31.59
CA ARG A 180 3.29 -3.88 -32.35
C ARG A 180 3.74 -2.66 -31.56
N LEU A 181 3.43 -2.59 -30.26
CA LEU A 181 3.85 -1.51 -29.36
C LEU A 181 5.38 -1.47 -29.20
N LEU A 182 6.01 -2.62 -28.95
CA LEU A 182 7.47 -2.74 -28.87
C LEU A 182 8.17 -2.35 -30.18
N ASN A 183 7.58 -2.70 -31.33
CA ASN A 183 8.06 -2.23 -32.64
C ASN A 183 7.95 -0.72 -32.78
N GLY A 184 6.85 -0.10 -32.33
CA GLY A 184 6.71 1.36 -32.28
C GLY A 184 7.79 2.03 -31.41
N ILE A 185 8.03 1.50 -30.20
CA ILE A 185 9.08 1.98 -29.29
C ILE A 185 10.47 1.83 -29.93
N SER A 186 10.74 0.71 -30.61
CA SER A 186 12.02 0.51 -31.29
C SER A 186 12.21 1.41 -32.52
N VAL A 187 11.18 1.69 -33.30
CA VAL A 187 11.28 2.60 -34.46
C VAL A 187 11.49 4.05 -34.00
N LEU A 188 10.79 4.48 -32.95
CA LEU A 188 10.89 5.85 -32.43
C LEU A 188 12.13 6.08 -31.55
N LYS A 189 12.70 5.02 -30.95
CA LYS A 189 13.74 5.08 -29.92
C LYS A 189 13.34 5.92 -28.70
N GLU A 190 12.04 5.97 -28.42
CA GLU A 190 11.44 6.68 -27.28
C GLU A 190 10.55 5.75 -26.45
N PHE A 191 10.80 5.68 -25.14
CA PHE A 191 9.97 4.93 -24.18
C PHE A 191 9.35 5.89 -23.16
N THR A 192 8.30 6.58 -23.57
CA THR A 192 7.62 7.59 -22.73
C THR A 192 6.89 6.94 -21.53
N PRO A 193 6.67 7.68 -20.42
CA PRO A 193 5.88 7.18 -19.28
C PRO A 193 4.49 6.63 -19.67
N ARG A 194 3.84 7.25 -20.65
CA ARG A 194 2.56 6.77 -21.21
C ARG A 194 2.70 5.44 -21.95
N ALA A 195 3.75 5.28 -22.77
CA ALA A 195 4.03 4.01 -23.44
C ALA A 195 4.39 2.92 -22.43
N ARG A 196 5.12 3.27 -21.35
CA ARG A 196 5.46 2.37 -20.24
C ARG A 196 4.22 1.83 -19.53
N ASP A 197 3.29 2.70 -19.15
CA ASP A 197 2.03 2.31 -18.49
C ASP A 197 1.18 1.38 -19.37
N TYR A 198 1.04 1.73 -20.65
CA TYR A 198 0.32 0.87 -21.59
C TYR A 198 1.02 -0.48 -21.79
N LEU A 199 2.35 -0.50 -21.91
CA LEU A 199 3.14 -1.70 -22.12
C LEU A 199 3.08 -2.68 -20.94
N VAL A 200 3.05 -2.20 -19.70
CA VAL A 200 2.91 -3.10 -18.53
C VAL A 200 1.49 -3.60 -18.33
N SER A 201 0.47 -2.86 -18.80
CA SER A 201 -0.95 -3.24 -18.66
C SER A 201 -1.31 -4.60 -19.26
N PHE A 202 -0.61 -5.00 -20.32
CA PHE A 202 -0.75 -6.33 -20.94
C PHE A 202 -0.59 -7.48 -19.93
N GLY A 203 0.20 -7.28 -18.86
CA GLY A 203 0.38 -8.26 -17.79
C GLY A 203 -0.90 -8.63 -17.05
N GLU A 204 -1.58 -7.66 -16.43
CA GLU A 204 -2.88 -7.90 -15.78
C GLU A 204 -4.01 -8.21 -16.79
N CYS A 205 -4.00 -7.58 -17.97
CA CYS A 205 -5.02 -7.81 -18.99
C CYS A 205 -5.05 -9.27 -19.44
N MET A 206 -3.89 -9.90 -19.67
CA MET A 206 -3.80 -11.33 -20.02
C MET A 206 -4.08 -12.24 -18.82
N SER A 207 -3.53 -11.95 -17.63
CA SER A 207 -3.70 -12.83 -16.45
C SER A 207 -5.18 -12.97 -16.04
N THR A 208 -5.93 -11.87 -16.05
CA THR A 208 -7.37 -11.86 -15.73
C THR A 208 -8.22 -12.55 -16.78
N ARG A 209 -7.89 -12.42 -18.07
CA ARG A 209 -8.58 -13.10 -19.17
C ARG A 209 -8.41 -14.61 -19.10
N ILE A 210 -7.16 -15.09 -18.94
CA ILE A 210 -6.86 -16.51 -18.73
C ILE A 210 -7.65 -17.06 -17.55
N PHE A 211 -7.59 -16.39 -16.39
CA PHE A 211 -8.22 -16.88 -15.17
C PHE A 211 -9.75 -16.91 -15.25
N ALA A 212 -10.38 -15.86 -15.80
CA ALA A 212 -11.83 -15.83 -16.00
C ALA A 212 -12.29 -16.90 -16.99
N ALA A 213 -11.56 -17.13 -18.08
CA ALA A 213 -11.88 -18.19 -19.04
C ALA A 213 -11.72 -19.59 -18.41
N TYR A 214 -10.70 -19.79 -17.57
CA TYR A 214 -10.51 -21.03 -16.83
C TYR A 214 -11.65 -21.33 -15.86
N LEU A 215 -12.07 -20.34 -15.05
CA LEU A 215 -13.22 -20.48 -14.16
C LEU A 215 -14.49 -20.89 -14.93
N ASN A 216 -14.80 -20.21 -16.04
CA ASN A 216 -15.96 -20.56 -16.84
C ASN A 216 -15.85 -21.97 -17.44
N LYS A 217 -14.65 -22.41 -17.85
CA LYS A 217 -14.41 -23.77 -18.34
C LYS A 217 -14.68 -24.85 -17.28
N ILE A 218 -14.40 -24.59 -16.01
CA ILE A 218 -14.72 -25.52 -14.90
C ILE A 218 -16.15 -25.33 -14.35
N GLY A 219 -17.01 -24.59 -15.05
CA GLY A 219 -18.42 -24.38 -14.68
C GLY A 219 -18.68 -23.23 -13.70
N VAL A 220 -17.63 -22.47 -13.33
CA VAL A 220 -17.72 -21.35 -12.39
C VAL A 220 -17.92 -20.05 -13.17
N LYS A 221 -19.13 -19.50 -13.09
CA LYS A 221 -19.48 -18.30 -13.87
C LYS A 221 -18.68 -17.09 -13.41
N ALA A 222 -17.80 -16.59 -14.27
CA ALA A 222 -16.90 -15.48 -14.00
C ALA A 222 -16.92 -14.44 -15.15
N ARG A 223 -16.73 -13.16 -14.83
CA ARG A 223 -16.63 -12.07 -15.83
C ARG A 223 -15.33 -11.30 -15.63
N GLN A 224 -14.53 -11.18 -16.69
CA GLN A 224 -13.32 -10.37 -16.68
C GLN A 224 -13.67 -8.89 -16.80
N TYR A 225 -12.91 -8.04 -16.12
CA TYR A 225 -13.03 -6.59 -16.19
C TYR A 225 -11.65 -5.91 -16.19
N ASP A 226 -11.45 -5.05 -17.19
CA ASP A 226 -10.34 -4.10 -17.16
C ASP A 226 -10.72 -2.92 -16.25
N ALA A 227 -9.89 -2.63 -15.23
CA ALA A 227 -10.12 -1.58 -14.24
C ALA A 227 -10.39 -0.22 -14.92
N PHE A 228 -9.62 0.07 -15.97
CA PHE A 228 -9.71 1.29 -16.74
C PHE A 228 -11.04 1.45 -17.51
N GLU A 229 -11.78 0.37 -17.81
CA GLU A 229 -13.12 0.48 -18.43
C GLU A 229 -14.28 0.48 -17.41
N ILE A 230 -14.11 -0.09 -16.21
CA ILE A 230 -15.21 -0.16 -15.21
C ILE A 230 -15.35 1.07 -14.30
N GLY A 231 -14.44 2.05 -14.42
CA GLY A 231 -14.51 3.30 -13.69
C GLY A 231 -13.35 3.59 -12.74
N PHE A 232 -12.18 2.92 -12.86
CA PHE A 232 -10.96 3.44 -12.23
C PHE A 232 -10.48 4.70 -12.95
N ILE A 233 -10.74 5.85 -12.35
CA ILE A 233 -10.42 7.18 -12.88
C ILE A 233 -9.24 7.75 -12.11
N THR A 234 -8.17 8.10 -12.79
CA THR A 234 -6.93 8.60 -12.18
C THR A 234 -6.54 9.98 -12.67
N THR A 235 -5.53 10.58 -12.05
CA THR A 235 -4.74 11.64 -12.71
C THR A 235 -4.03 11.10 -13.96
N ASP A 236 -3.47 11.98 -14.77
CA ASP A 236 -2.69 11.63 -15.97
C ASP A 236 -1.18 11.52 -15.68
N ASP A 237 -0.80 11.38 -14.40
CA ASP A 237 0.57 11.24 -13.93
C ASP A 237 1.05 9.78 -14.09
N PHE A 238 1.33 9.39 -15.33
CA PHE A 238 1.76 8.03 -15.69
C PHE A 238 2.90 7.50 -14.78
N THR A 239 2.93 6.18 -14.58
CA THR A 239 3.78 5.40 -13.65
C THR A 239 3.46 5.52 -12.16
N ASN A 240 2.68 6.52 -11.73
CA ASN A 240 2.27 6.70 -10.34
C ASN A 240 0.98 7.53 -10.23
N ALA A 241 -0.06 7.16 -11.00
CA ALA A 241 -1.28 7.94 -11.11
C ALA A 241 -2.14 7.80 -9.84
N ASP A 242 -2.63 8.93 -9.31
CA ASP A 242 -3.49 8.93 -8.11
C ASP A 242 -4.96 8.70 -8.49
N ILE A 243 -5.66 7.89 -7.69
CA ILE A 243 -7.08 7.59 -7.88
C ILE A 243 -7.93 8.80 -7.49
N LEU A 244 -8.81 9.23 -8.39
CA LEU A 244 -9.75 10.32 -8.15
C LEU A 244 -11.04 9.81 -7.48
N GLU A 245 -11.64 10.61 -6.60
CA GLU A 245 -12.87 10.30 -5.85
C GLU A 245 -14.06 9.88 -6.74
N ALA A 246 -14.09 10.29 -8.01
CA ALA A 246 -15.08 9.84 -8.99
C ALA A 246 -15.06 8.31 -9.23
N THR A 247 -13.95 7.64 -8.90
CA THR A 247 -13.78 6.18 -9.02
C THR A 247 -14.77 5.40 -8.16
N TYR A 248 -14.95 5.78 -6.90
CA TYR A 248 -15.77 5.00 -5.96
C TYR A 248 -17.23 4.82 -6.43
N PRO A 249 -18.00 5.88 -6.79
CA PRO A 249 -19.35 5.70 -7.31
C PRO A 249 -19.38 5.07 -8.72
N ALA A 250 -18.34 5.26 -9.55
CA ALA A 250 -18.28 4.68 -10.89
C ALA A 250 -18.11 3.16 -10.84
N VAL A 251 -17.08 2.67 -10.13
CA VAL A 251 -16.82 1.24 -9.91
C VAL A 251 -18.00 0.58 -9.22
N ALA A 252 -18.57 1.22 -8.20
CA ALA A 252 -19.72 0.69 -7.48
C ALA A 252 -20.97 0.54 -8.36
N LYS A 253 -21.22 1.51 -9.26
CA LYS A 253 -22.32 1.45 -10.21
C LYS A 253 -22.13 0.31 -11.21
N THR A 254 -20.93 0.17 -11.78
CA THR A 254 -20.63 -0.85 -12.78
C THR A 254 -20.74 -2.25 -12.16
N LEU A 255 -19.96 -2.55 -11.12
CA LEU A 255 -19.88 -3.90 -10.55
C LEU A 255 -21.21 -4.36 -9.92
N ASN A 256 -21.92 -3.49 -9.18
CA ASN A 256 -23.22 -3.87 -8.63
C ASN A 256 -24.28 -4.01 -9.72
N GLY A 257 -24.30 -3.12 -10.72
CA GLY A 257 -25.29 -3.18 -11.81
C GLY A 257 -25.16 -4.47 -12.62
N ASP A 258 -23.93 -4.85 -12.94
CA ASP A 258 -23.62 -6.07 -13.66
C ASP A 258 -23.88 -7.34 -12.84
N TRP A 259 -23.59 -7.31 -11.54
CA TRP A 259 -23.87 -8.41 -10.61
C TRP A 259 -25.38 -8.62 -10.40
N ILE A 260 -26.17 -7.56 -10.23
CA ILE A 260 -27.63 -7.64 -10.09
C ILE A 260 -28.29 -8.16 -11.38
N LYS A 261 -27.78 -7.74 -12.55
CA LYS A 261 -28.31 -8.14 -13.85
C LYS A 261 -28.01 -9.59 -14.20
N ASP A 262 -26.77 -10.02 -13.98
CA ASP A 262 -26.30 -11.35 -14.34
C ASP A 262 -25.10 -11.75 -13.44
N PRO A 263 -25.36 -12.39 -12.28
CA PRO A 263 -24.32 -12.75 -11.32
C PRO A 263 -23.19 -13.58 -11.95
N ALA A 264 -21.96 -13.10 -11.78
CA ALA A 264 -20.73 -13.73 -12.24
C ALA A 264 -19.57 -13.18 -11.40
N ILE A 265 -18.66 -14.04 -10.95
CA ILE A 265 -17.49 -13.65 -10.13
C ILE A 265 -16.67 -12.60 -10.90
N PRO A 266 -16.52 -11.36 -10.40
CA PRO A 266 -15.76 -10.33 -11.09
C PRO A 266 -14.25 -10.58 -10.99
N ILE A 267 -13.58 -10.72 -12.13
CA ILE A 267 -12.12 -10.90 -12.22
C ILE A 267 -11.51 -9.60 -12.77
N VAL A 268 -11.02 -8.75 -11.88
CA VAL A 268 -10.59 -7.37 -12.18
C VAL A 268 -9.08 -7.27 -12.28
N THR A 269 -8.57 -6.50 -13.25
CA THR A 269 -7.15 -6.17 -13.35
C THR A 269 -6.70 -5.34 -12.14
N GLY A 270 -5.67 -5.77 -11.40
CA GLY A 270 -4.97 -4.90 -10.46
C GLY A 270 -4.21 -3.77 -11.17
N PHE A 271 -3.59 -2.86 -10.41
CA PHE A 271 -2.54 -1.92 -10.84
C PHE A 271 -2.93 -0.86 -11.90
N LEU A 272 -4.05 -0.98 -12.59
CA LEU A 272 -4.42 -0.14 -13.73
C LEU A 272 -5.56 0.85 -13.43
N GLY A 273 -5.59 1.94 -14.21
CA GLY A 273 -6.65 2.94 -14.23
C GLY A 273 -6.71 3.70 -15.55
N LYS A 274 -7.58 4.71 -15.63
CA LYS A 274 -7.80 5.55 -16.81
C LYS A 274 -7.57 7.02 -16.48
N GLY A 275 -6.62 7.65 -17.15
CA GLY A 275 -6.29 9.06 -16.97
C GLY A 275 -7.46 9.97 -17.33
N TRP A 276 -7.84 10.87 -16.43
CA TRP A 276 -9.05 11.70 -16.55
C TRP A 276 -9.07 12.61 -17.78
N ARG A 277 -7.93 13.12 -18.23
CA ARG A 277 -7.86 14.03 -19.39
C ARG A 277 -7.49 13.30 -20.68
N THR A 278 -6.58 12.34 -20.60
CA THR A 278 -6.04 11.63 -21.78
C THR A 278 -6.87 10.42 -22.19
N CYS A 279 -7.73 9.91 -21.30
CA CYS A 279 -8.42 8.63 -21.42
C CYS A 279 -7.48 7.42 -21.67
N ALA A 280 -6.17 7.59 -21.45
CA ALA A 280 -5.17 6.55 -21.63
C ALA A 280 -5.14 5.62 -20.41
N VAL A 281 -4.65 4.40 -20.62
CA VAL A 281 -4.32 3.49 -19.52
C VAL A 281 -3.19 4.09 -18.69
N THR A 282 -3.39 4.13 -17.38
CA THR A 282 -2.43 4.59 -16.36
C THR A 282 -2.13 3.46 -15.39
N THR A 283 -0.99 3.54 -14.72
CA THR A 283 -0.63 2.64 -13.63
C THR A 283 -0.62 3.34 -12.27
N LEU A 284 -1.03 2.59 -11.25
CA LEU A 284 -1.27 3.05 -9.88
C LEU A 284 0.01 3.06 -9.00
N GLY A 285 1.19 2.93 -9.61
CA GLY A 285 2.47 2.91 -8.89
C GLY A 285 2.65 1.73 -7.94
N ARG A 286 3.47 1.93 -6.89
CA ARG A 286 3.90 0.85 -5.98
C ARG A 286 2.74 0.32 -5.14
N GLY A 287 2.60 -1.02 -5.14
CA GLY A 287 1.47 -1.70 -4.49
C GLY A 287 0.14 -1.53 -5.21
N GLY A 288 0.13 -1.11 -6.48
CA GLY A 288 -1.10 -0.73 -7.18
C GLY A 288 -2.16 -1.84 -7.29
N SER A 289 -1.80 -3.12 -7.39
CA SER A 289 -2.81 -4.21 -7.34
C SER A 289 -3.47 -4.32 -5.96
N ASP A 290 -2.76 -4.02 -4.87
CA ASP A 290 -3.36 -3.96 -3.53
C ASP A 290 -4.25 -2.72 -3.42
N LEU A 291 -3.85 -1.60 -4.03
CA LEU A 291 -4.64 -0.36 -4.06
C LEU A 291 -5.94 -0.55 -4.86
N THR A 292 -5.92 -1.29 -5.97
CA THR A 292 -7.14 -1.70 -6.68
C THR A 292 -8.10 -2.44 -5.74
N ALA A 293 -7.58 -3.39 -4.95
CA ALA A 293 -8.41 -4.20 -4.06
C ALA A 293 -9.04 -3.38 -2.92
N THR A 294 -8.28 -2.49 -2.29
CA THR A 294 -8.81 -1.60 -1.25
C THR A 294 -9.76 -0.54 -1.81
N THR A 295 -9.51 -0.03 -3.01
CA THR A 295 -10.44 0.87 -3.72
C THR A 295 -11.76 0.19 -4.04
N ILE A 296 -11.77 -1.05 -4.53
CA ILE A 296 -13.01 -1.83 -4.73
C ILE A 296 -13.73 -2.06 -3.39
N GLY A 297 -12.98 -2.41 -2.34
CA GLY A 297 -13.53 -2.55 -0.99
C GLY A 297 -14.27 -1.29 -0.51
N LYS A 298 -13.62 -0.12 -0.60
CA LYS A 298 -14.22 1.20 -0.25
C LYS A 298 -15.39 1.56 -1.17
N ALA A 299 -15.29 1.29 -2.47
CA ALA A 299 -16.34 1.59 -3.45
C ALA A 299 -17.63 0.80 -3.18
N LEU A 300 -17.50 -0.49 -2.88
CA LEU A 300 -18.64 -1.40 -2.68
C LEU A 300 -19.09 -1.49 -1.20
N GLY A 301 -18.32 -0.96 -0.25
CA GLY A 301 -18.63 -1.02 1.18
C GLY A 301 -18.56 -2.45 1.74
N LEU A 302 -17.56 -3.24 1.31
CA LEU A 302 -17.46 -4.66 1.65
C LEU A 302 -17.01 -4.92 3.10
N ARG A 303 -17.27 -6.13 3.59
CA ARG A 303 -16.99 -6.56 4.97
C ARG A 303 -15.49 -6.58 5.31
N GLU A 304 -14.66 -7.05 4.37
CA GLU A 304 -13.20 -7.06 4.50
C GLU A 304 -12.54 -7.12 3.11
N ILE A 305 -11.26 -6.74 3.06
CA ILE A 305 -10.38 -6.87 1.89
C ILE A 305 -9.33 -7.93 2.21
N GLN A 306 -9.28 -9.02 1.45
CA GLN A 306 -8.32 -10.12 1.65
C GLN A 306 -7.16 -10.01 0.66
N VAL A 307 -5.92 -10.05 1.16
CA VAL A 307 -4.69 -10.13 0.37
C VAL A 307 -4.05 -11.49 0.61
N TRP A 308 -4.01 -12.31 -0.45
CA TRP A 308 -3.50 -13.67 -0.40
C TRP A 308 -2.01 -13.72 -0.77
N LYS A 309 -1.23 -14.39 0.07
CA LYS A 309 0.23 -14.55 0.01
C LYS A 309 0.62 -16.03 0.19
N ASP A 310 1.89 -16.29 0.45
CA ASP A 310 2.54 -17.58 0.65
C ASP A 310 2.90 -17.88 2.12
N VAL A 311 2.62 -16.94 3.03
CA VAL A 311 2.85 -17.05 4.49
C VAL A 311 1.56 -16.76 5.28
N ASP A 312 1.50 -17.23 6.53
CA ASP A 312 0.34 -17.17 7.44
C ASP A 312 0.06 -15.77 8.00
N GLY A 313 -0.04 -14.78 7.11
CA GLY A 313 -0.26 -13.37 7.42
C GLY A 313 1.03 -12.56 7.41
N VAL A 314 1.17 -11.69 8.41
CA VAL A 314 2.39 -10.94 8.73
C VAL A 314 3.07 -11.63 9.90
N LEU A 315 4.39 -11.78 9.83
CA LEU A 315 5.17 -12.53 10.81
C LEU A 315 5.98 -11.59 11.73
N THR A 316 6.38 -12.09 12.91
CA THR A 316 7.22 -11.36 13.88
C THR A 316 8.61 -11.02 13.35
N CYS A 317 9.08 -11.68 12.30
CA CYS A 317 10.26 -11.33 11.50
C CYS A 317 10.20 -12.08 10.16
N ASP A 318 11.19 -11.87 9.27
CA ASP A 318 11.32 -12.64 8.03
C ASP A 318 11.67 -14.12 8.35
N PRO A 319 10.86 -15.10 7.92
CA PRO A 319 11.10 -16.52 8.18
C PRO A 319 12.36 -17.06 7.49
N ASN A 320 12.86 -16.39 6.45
CA ASN A 320 14.13 -16.73 5.80
C ASN A 320 15.33 -16.32 6.65
N ILE A 321 15.17 -15.35 7.56
CA ILE A 321 16.22 -14.95 8.51
C ILE A 321 16.15 -15.83 9.76
N TYR A 322 14.94 -16.08 10.28
CA TYR A 322 14.76 -16.90 11.47
C TYR A 322 13.51 -17.79 11.39
N SER A 323 13.70 -19.10 11.51
CA SER A 323 12.66 -20.10 11.26
C SER A 323 11.57 -20.19 12.33
N ARG A 324 11.75 -19.54 13.49
CA ARG A 324 10.74 -19.42 14.55
C ARG A 324 9.93 -18.13 14.47
N ALA A 325 9.83 -17.53 13.28
CA ALA A 325 8.95 -16.39 13.04
C ALA A 325 7.48 -16.81 13.26
N GLU A 326 6.76 -16.09 14.12
CA GLU A 326 5.38 -16.41 14.48
C GLU A 326 4.36 -15.52 13.73
N PRO A 327 3.15 -16.01 13.44
CA PRO A 327 2.06 -15.18 12.92
C PRO A 327 1.61 -14.09 13.91
N VAL A 328 1.56 -12.84 13.45
CA VAL A 328 1.00 -11.71 14.19
C VAL A 328 -0.50 -11.62 13.87
N PRO A 329 -1.41 -11.99 14.79
CA PRO A 329 -2.83 -12.15 14.44
C PRO A 329 -3.56 -10.82 14.19
N TYR A 330 -3.10 -9.72 14.81
CA TYR A 330 -3.73 -8.41 14.73
C TYR A 330 -2.70 -7.30 14.56
N LEU A 331 -2.96 -6.37 13.64
CA LEU A 331 -2.18 -5.15 13.43
C LEU A 331 -3.09 -3.93 13.39
N THR A 332 -2.53 -2.78 13.74
CA THR A 332 -3.10 -1.49 13.34
C THR A 332 -2.64 -1.08 11.93
N PHE A 333 -3.39 -0.21 11.25
CA PHE A 333 -2.95 0.37 9.97
C PHE A 333 -1.63 1.13 10.09
N ASP A 334 -1.35 1.76 11.23
CA ASP A 334 -0.10 2.48 11.46
C ASP A 334 1.09 1.51 11.66
N GLU A 335 0.91 0.40 12.38
CA GLU A 335 1.91 -0.68 12.44
C GLU A 335 2.17 -1.31 11.06
N ALA A 336 1.10 -1.63 10.32
CA ALA A 336 1.23 -2.21 8.98
C ALA A 336 1.94 -1.25 7.99
N ALA A 337 1.73 0.06 8.12
CA ALA A 337 2.39 1.05 7.27
C ALA A 337 3.89 1.16 7.55
N GLU A 338 4.32 1.20 8.82
CA GLU A 338 5.74 1.19 9.17
C GLU A 338 6.40 -0.15 8.76
N LEU A 339 5.74 -1.29 8.99
CA LEU A 339 6.21 -2.62 8.56
C LEU A 339 6.49 -2.67 7.06
N ALA A 340 5.52 -2.25 6.25
CA ALA A 340 5.64 -2.26 4.79
C ALA A 340 6.73 -1.31 4.27
N TYR A 341 6.92 -0.16 4.93
CA TYR A 341 7.94 0.82 4.55
C TYR A 341 9.37 0.29 4.71
N PHE A 342 9.65 -0.43 5.80
CA PHE A 342 10.97 -1.03 6.05
C PHE A 342 11.21 -2.37 5.34
N GLY A 343 10.28 -2.83 4.50
CA GLY A 343 10.46 -3.99 3.63
C GLY A 343 9.85 -5.30 4.12
N ALA A 344 9.07 -5.30 5.20
CA ALA A 344 8.24 -6.46 5.49
C ALA A 344 7.21 -6.66 4.37
N GLN A 345 6.97 -7.92 3.97
CA GLN A 345 6.03 -8.23 2.90
C GLN A 345 4.56 -8.07 3.34
N VAL A 346 4.11 -6.83 3.56
CA VAL A 346 2.72 -6.47 3.91
C VAL A 346 2.07 -5.75 2.71
N LEU A 347 1.16 -4.80 2.92
CA LEU A 347 0.58 -3.93 1.90
C LEU A 347 1.33 -2.59 1.90
N HIS A 348 1.59 -2.02 0.72
CA HIS A 348 2.20 -0.69 0.63
C HIS A 348 1.35 0.39 1.34
N PRO A 349 1.94 1.39 2.05
CA PRO A 349 1.15 2.38 2.80
C PRO A 349 0.12 3.13 1.94
N GLN A 350 0.44 3.41 0.68
CA GLN A 350 -0.45 4.07 -0.28
C GLN A 350 -1.70 3.22 -0.60
N SER A 351 -1.57 1.88 -0.63
CA SER A 351 -2.69 0.97 -0.90
C SER A 351 -3.61 0.78 0.29
N MET A 352 -3.16 1.05 1.52
CA MET A 352 -4.03 1.00 2.70
C MET A 352 -4.91 2.25 2.88
N ARG A 353 -4.68 3.36 2.14
CA ARG A 353 -5.46 4.60 2.28
C ARG A 353 -6.99 4.38 2.14
N PRO A 354 -7.52 3.73 1.08
CA PRO A 354 -8.96 3.55 0.93
C PRO A 354 -9.58 2.69 2.04
N ALA A 355 -8.85 1.67 2.51
CA ALA A 355 -9.29 0.81 3.61
C ALA A 355 -9.34 1.57 4.95
N ARG A 356 -8.31 2.40 5.23
CA ARG A 356 -8.26 3.26 6.43
C ARG A 356 -9.37 4.32 6.44
N GLU A 357 -9.67 4.91 5.29
CA GLU A 357 -10.72 5.93 5.13
C GLU A 357 -12.13 5.33 5.22
N GLY A 358 -12.34 4.14 4.64
CA GLY A 358 -13.60 3.41 4.73
C GLY A 358 -13.82 2.65 6.05
N ASP A 359 -12.83 2.63 6.94
CA ASP A 359 -12.75 1.78 8.15
C ASP A 359 -12.99 0.27 7.86
N ILE A 360 -12.50 -0.19 6.70
CA ILE A 360 -12.66 -1.57 6.21
C ILE A 360 -11.43 -2.40 6.61
N PRO A 361 -11.59 -3.49 7.39
CA PRO A 361 -10.48 -4.36 7.75
C PRO A 361 -9.79 -4.98 6.53
N VAL A 362 -8.46 -5.04 6.58
CA VAL A 362 -7.65 -5.77 5.60
C VAL A 362 -7.12 -7.05 6.25
N ARG A 363 -7.26 -8.19 5.59
CA ARG A 363 -6.76 -9.48 6.07
C ARG A 363 -5.66 -10.01 5.16
N VAL A 364 -4.48 -10.30 5.71
CA VAL A 364 -3.42 -11.01 4.98
C VAL A 364 -3.57 -12.51 5.26
N LYS A 365 -3.76 -13.34 4.22
CA LYS A 365 -3.98 -14.80 4.32
C LYS A 365 -2.95 -15.59 3.51
N ASN A 366 -2.74 -16.86 3.87
CA ASN A 366 -1.90 -17.78 3.12
C ASN A 366 -2.72 -18.59 2.11
N SER A 367 -2.29 -18.61 0.85
CA SER A 367 -2.85 -19.48 -0.20
C SER A 367 -2.57 -20.97 0.03
N TYR A 368 -1.47 -21.33 0.69
CA TYR A 368 -1.13 -22.72 1.04
C TYR A 368 -1.78 -23.20 2.36
N ASN A 369 -2.32 -22.27 3.17
CA ASN A 369 -3.02 -22.58 4.42
C ASN A 369 -4.30 -21.75 4.54
N PRO A 370 -5.35 -22.00 3.70
CA PRO A 370 -6.51 -21.12 3.61
C PRO A 370 -7.36 -21.02 4.88
N ASN A 371 -7.21 -22.01 5.78
CA ASN A 371 -7.92 -22.09 7.06
C ASN A 371 -7.22 -21.30 8.18
N ALA A 372 -5.98 -20.85 7.98
CA ALA A 372 -5.33 -19.96 8.93
C ALA A 372 -6.12 -18.63 9.05
N PRO A 373 -6.23 -18.05 10.26
CA PRO A 373 -6.89 -16.76 10.46
C PRO A 373 -6.17 -15.61 9.74
N GLY A 374 -4.86 -15.79 9.49
CA GLY A 374 -3.96 -14.79 8.97
C GLY A 374 -3.80 -13.59 9.93
N THR A 375 -3.43 -12.45 9.37
CA THR A 375 -3.33 -11.19 10.10
C THR A 375 -4.47 -10.27 9.75
N LEU A 376 -5.20 -9.79 10.75
CA LEU A 376 -6.25 -8.78 10.58
C LEU A 376 -5.71 -7.38 10.91
N ILE A 377 -5.70 -6.51 9.91
CA ILE A 377 -5.27 -5.11 9.99
C ILE A 377 -6.51 -4.23 10.15
N THR A 378 -6.53 -3.42 11.21
CA THR A 378 -7.67 -2.55 11.59
C THR A 378 -7.19 -1.17 12.03
N LYS A 379 -8.13 -0.27 12.33
CA LYS A 379 -7.82 1.05 12.88
C LYS A 379 -7.28 1.02 14.32
N SER A 380 -7.66 0.02 15.11
CA SER A 380 -7.23 -0.15 16.50
C SER A 380 -7.36 -1.60 16.94
N ARG A 381 -6.45 -2.08 17.78
CA ARG A 381 -6.46 -3.39 18.42
C ARG A 381 -6.21 -3.27 19.92
N ASP A 382 -6.40 -4.36 20.67
CA ASP A 382 -5.93 -4.39 22.06
C ASP A 382 -4.39 -4.34 22.11
N MET A 383 -3.88 -3.39 22.87
CA MET A 383 -2.45 -3.15 23.11
C MET A 383 -2.03 -3.54 24.53
N SER A 384 -2.95 -4.01 25.38
CA SER A 384 -2.72 -4.29 26.81
C SER A 384 -1.52 -5.21 27.05
N LYS A 385 -1.42 -6.30 26.27
CA LYS A 385 -0.34 -7.29 26.30
C LYS A 385 0.77 -7.04 25.27
N ALA A 386 0.61 -6.08 24.37
CA ALA A 386 1.57 -5.85 23.29
C ALA A 386 2.80 -5.08 23.80
N VAL A 387 3.99 -5.63 23.56
CA VAL A 387 5.29 -4.99 23.82
C VAL A 387 5.98 -4.70 22.49
N LEU A 388 6.47 -5.75 21.83
CA LEU A 388 6.94 -5.73 20.45
C LEU A 388 5.95 -6.49 19.56
N THR A 389 5.82 -6.05 18.31
CA THR A 389 4.90 -6.62 17.31
C THR A 389 5.69 -7.38 16.24
N SER A 390 6.78 -6.81 15.72
CA SER A 390 7.62 -7.45 14.71
C SER A 390 8.98 -6.74 14.56
N ILE A 391 9.97 -7.46 14.03
CA ILE A 391 11.34 -7.00 13.74
C ILE A 391 11.55 -7.08 12.22
N VAL A 392 11.89 -5.96 11.60
CA VAL A 392 12.17 -5.86 10.14
C VAL A 392 13.64 -5.58 9.91
N LEU A 393 14.22 -6.18 8.87
CA LEU A 393 15.60 -5.94 8.44
C LEU A 393 15.63 -5.38 7.00
N LYS A 394 16.17 -4.17 6.83
CA LYS A 394 16.51 -3.59 5.52
C LYS A 394 18.04 -3.61 5.36
N ARG A 395 18.55 -4.38 4.40
CA ARG A 395 19.99 -4.62 4.17
C ARG A 395 20.60 -3.69 3.13
N ASN A 396 21.93 -3.64 3.08
CA ASN A 396 22.71 -2.97 2.03
C ASN A 396 22.25 -1.52 1.81
N VAL A 397 22.06 -0.83 2.92
CA VAL A 397 21.70 0.58 3.02
C VAL A 397 23.00 1.39 3.04
N THR A 398 23.01 2.51 2.33
CA THR A 398 24.10 3.50 2.43
C THR A 398 23.72 4.54 3.46
N MET A 399 24.61 4.79 4.42
CA MET A 399 24.49 5.84 5.43
C MET A 399 25.44 7.00 5.09
N LEU A 400 24.94 8.23 5.20
CA LEU A 400 25.70 9.46 5.07
C LEU A 400 25.69 10.19 6.41
N ASP A 401 26.86 10.60 6.89
CA ASP A 401 27.03 11.46 8.06
C ASP A 401 27.57 12.82 7.62
N ILE A 402 26.78 13.87 7.84
CA ILE A 402 27.00 15.23 7.33
C ILE A 402 27.28 16.13 8.54
N VAL A 403 28.54 16.50 8.74
CA VAL A 403 29.02 17.25 9.90
C VAL A 403 29.36 18.69 9.52
N SER A 404 28.71 19.66 10.16
CA SER A 404 29.01 21.09 9.96
C SER A 404 28.73 21.89 11.23
N THR A 405 29.76 22.52 11.79
CA THR A 405 29.61 23.47 12.92
C THR A 405 28.74 24.68 12.57
N ARG A 406 28.51 24.93 11.27
CA ARG A 406 27.57 25.95 10.77
C ARG A 406 26.11 25.58 10.95
N MET A 407 25.78 24.36 11.41
CA MET A 407 24.41 23.97 11.74
C MET A 407 23.92 24.61 13.06
N LEU A 408 24.84 24.89 13.99
CA LEU A 408 24.52 25.50 15.28
C LEU A 408 23.91 26.91 15.12
N GLY A 409 22.65 27.05 15.52
CA GLY A 409 21.94 28.35 15.57
C GLY A 409 21.60 28.96 14.20
N GLN A 410 21.82 28.23 13.10
CA GLN A 410 21.51 28.68 11.73
C GLN A 410 20.23 28.02 11.22
N PHE A 411 19.31 28.83 10.68
CA PHE A 411 18.16 28.30 9.95
C PHE A 411 18.54 27.96 8.51
N GLY A 412 17.83 26.99 7.90
CA GLY A 412 17.99 26.66 6.49
C GLY A 412 19.10 25.65 6.14
N PHE A 413 19.98 25.25 7.07
CA PHE A 413 21.00 24.22 6.80
C PHE A 413 20.36 22.88 6.39
N LEU A 414 19.38 22.39 7.17
CA LEU A 414 18.59 21.20 6.84
C LEU A 414 17.88 21.32 5.48
N ALA A 415 17.25 22.47 5.21
CA ALA A 415 16.57 22.72 3.94
C ALA A 415 17.55 22.64 2.75
N LYS A 416 18.77 23.18 2.89
CA LYS A 416 19.79 23.10 1.85
C LYS A 416 20.31 21.68 1.63
N VAL A 417 20.47 20.89 2.70
CA VAL A 417 20.84 19.46 2.60
C VAL A 417 19.77 18.69 1.84
N PHE A 418 18.49 18.83 2.19
CA PHE A 418 17.40 18.13 1.51
C PHE A 418 17.14 18.62 0.08
N SER A 419 17.39 19.90 -0.23
CA SER A 419 17.35 20.43 -1.61
C SER A 419 18.32 19.67 -2.53
N ILE A 420 19.54 19.36 -2.07
CA ILE A 420 20.52 18.61 -2.87
C ILE A 420 20.01 17.20 -3.20
N PHE A 421 19.35 16.53 -2.26
CA PHE A 421 18.71 15.22 -2.52
C PHE A 421 17.51 15.32 -3.47
N GLU A 422 16.71 16.40 -3.37
CA GLU A 422 15.58 16.68 -4.26
C GLU A 422 16.05 16.95 -5.70
N ASP A 423 17.05 17.82 -5.87
CA ASP A 423 17.65 18.19 -7.17
C ASP A 423 18.27 16.96 -7.88
N LEU A 424 18.81 16.01 -7.11
CA LEU A 424 19.38 14.75 -7.61
C LEU A 424 18.34 13.60 -7.72
N GLY A 425 17.10 13.82 -7.27
CA GLY A 425 16.01 12.82 -7.33
C GLY A 425 16.15 11.64 -6.35
N ILE A 426 16.97 11.78 -5.31
CA ILE A 426 17.33 10.71 -4.37
C ILE A 426 16.40 10.72 -3.15
N SER A 427 15.91 9.54 -2.78
CA SER A 427 15.03 9.38 -1.62
C SER A 427 15.83 9.01 -0.37
N VAL A 428 15.63 9.79 0.69
CA VAL A 428 16.14 9.51 2.03
C VAL A 428 15.09 8.68 2.80
N ASP A 429 15.56 7.71 3.58
CA ASP A 429 14.72 6.82 4.41
C ASP A 429 14.65 7.28 5.88
N VAL A 430 15.78 7.22 6.58
CA VAL A 430 15.89 7.46 8.03
C VAL A 430 16.78 8.67 8.26
N VAL A 431 16.40 9.50 9.25
CA VAL A 431 17.10 10.73 9.63
C VAL A 431 17.34 10.71 11.14
N ALA A 432 18.52 11.16 11.54
CA ALA A 432 18.88 11.50 12.91
C ALA A 432 19.75 12.77 12.90
N THR A 433 19.69 13.57 13.97
CA THR A 433 20.38 14.85 14.07
C THR A 433 21.05 15.01 15.43
N SER A 434 22.28 15.51 15.45
CA SER A 434 22.90 16.13 16.62
C SER A 434 22.86 17.67 16.47
N GLU A 435 23.53 18.39 17.36
CA GLU A 435 23.68 19.84 17.29
C GLU A 435 24.53 20.31 16.09
N VAL A 436 25.42 19.45 15.58
CA VAL A 436 26.42 19.77 14.53
C VAL A 436 26.46 18.76 13.39
N SER A 437 25.64 17.71 13.41
CA SER A 437 25.60 16.70 12.36
C SER A 437 24.21 16.18 12.04
N ILE A 438 24.07 15.65 10.82
CA ILE A 438 22.89 14.96 10.33
C ILE A 438 23.35 13.60 9.81
N SER A 439 22.79 12.52 10.33
CA SER A 439 22.99 11.18 9.80
C SER A 439 21.74 10.75 9.03
N LEU A 440 21.93 10.25 7.81
CA LEU A 440 20.89 9.94 6.84
C LEU A 440 21.11 8.53 6.28
N THR A 441 20.03 7.81 5.97
CA THR A 441 20.11 6.59 5.16
C THR A 441 19.38 6.75 3.84
N LEU A 442 19.89 6.16 2.76
CA LEU A 442 19.31 6.26 1.42
C LEU A 442 18.48 5.02 1.05
N ASP A 443 17.35 5.19 0.36
CA ASP A 443 16.58 4.06 -0.15
C ASP A 443 17.38 3.33 -1.23
N PRO A 444 17.77 2.06 -1.01
CA PRO A 444 18.42 1.29 -2.06
C PRO A 444 17.51 1.19 -3.29
N SER A 445 16.18 1.07 -3.13
CA SER A 445 15.28 0.66 -4.22
C SER A 445 15.09 1.68 -5.36
N LYS A 446 15.53 2.93 -5.20
CA LYS A 446 15.62 3.92 -6.29
C LYS A 446 17.01 3.98 -6.94
N LEU A 447 18.07 3.68 -6.20
CA LEU A 447 19.42 3.52 -6.74
C LEU A 447 19.49 2.25 -7.65
N TRP A 448 18.86 1.14 -7.23
CA TRP A 448 18.88 -0.14 -7.98
C TRP A 448 18.04 -0.19 -9.26
N SER A 449 17.28 0.86 -9.59
CA SER A 449 16.63 0.96 -10.92
C SER A 449 17.57 1.46 -12.04
N ARG A 450 18.84 1.69 -11.71
CA ARG A 450 19.91 2.11 -12.62
C ARG A 450 21.10 1.16 -12.53
N GLU A 451 21.90 1.11 -13.59
CA GLU A 451 23.08 0.24 -13.67
C GLU A 451 24.08 0.52 -12.54
N LEU A 452 24.80 -0.51 -12.09
CA LEU A 452 25.81 -0.45 -11.02
C LEU A 452 26.84 0.68 -11.20
N ILE A 453 27.22 0.99 -12.45
CA ILE A 453 28.17 2.06 -12.80
C ILE A 453 27.57 3.44 -12.50
N GLN A 454 26.27 3.60 -12.76
CA GLN A 454 25.55 4.86 -12.54
C GLN A 454 25.34 5.12 -11.04
N GLN A 455 25.13 4.08 -10.24
CA GLN A 455 25.00 4.19 -8.77
C GLN A 455 26.26 4.73 -8.09
N ALA A 456 27.44 4.26 -8.49
CA ALA A 456 28.71 4.77 -7.96
C ALA A 456 28.89 6.26 -8.28
N SER A 457 28.68 6.63 -9.55
CA SER A 457 28.75 8.02 -10.00
C SER A 457 27.71 8.94 -9.33
N GLU A 458 26.51 8.43 -9.01
CA GLU A 458 25.48 9.19 -8.29
C GLU A 458 25.85 9.43 -6.83
N LEU A 459 26.38 8.42 -6.14
CA LEU A 459 26.83 8.55 -4.75
C LEU A 459 28.02 9.50 -4.62
N ASP A 460 29.00 9.40 -5.52
CA ASP A 460 30.15 10.30 -5.55
C ASP A 460 29.68 11.76 -5.77
N HIS A 461 28.75 11.99 -6.70
CA HIS A 461 28.22 13.32 -6.98
C HIS A 461 27.40 13.91 -5.81
N VAL A 462 26.63 13.09 -5.08
CA VAL A 462 25.98 13.51 -3.82
C VAL A 462 27.00 13.98 -2.79
N VAL A 463 28.10 13.25 -2.63
CA VAL A 463 29.17 13.63 -1.70
C VAL A 463 29.81 14.94 -2.14
N GLU A 464 30.16 15.11 -3.42
CA GLU A 464 30.73 16.35 -3.96
C GLU A 464 29.84 17.58 -3.72
N GLU A 465 28.51 17.47 -3.92
CA GLU A 465 27.59 18.59 -3.68
C GLU A 465 27.42 18.92 -2.19
N LEU A 466 27.38 17.91 -1.33
CA LEU A 466 27.29 18.08 0.13
C LEU A 466 28.59 18.61 0.76
N GLU A 467 29.76 18.23 0.22
CA GLU A 467 31.07 18.69 0.70
C GLU A 467 31.28 20.20 0.51
N LYS A 468 30.51 20.85 -0.38
CA LYS A 468 30.48 22.31 -0.52
C LYS A 468 29.93 23.04 0.71
N ILE A 469 29.24 22.35 1.62
CA ILE A 469 28.57 22.94 2.79
C ILE A 469 28.89 22.27 4.14
N ALA A 470 29.44 21.06 4.13
CA ALA A 470 29.72 20.25 5.31
C ALA A 470 30.92 19.33 5.07
N LYS A 471 31.40 18.64 6.11
CA LYS A 471 32.20 17.42 5.94
C LYS A 471 31.23 16.24 5.78
N VAL A 472 31.47 15.36 4.82
CA VAL A 472 30.64 14.18 4.59
C VAL A 472 31.45 12.91 4.88
N ASN A 473 30.85 11.94 5.56
CA ASN A 473 31.38 10.58 5.69
C ASN A 473 30.36 9.62 5.08
N LEU A 474 30.73 8.88 4.04
CA LEU A 474 29.89 7.88 3.39
C LEU A 474 30.22 6.48 3.93
N LEU A 475 29.20 5.75 4.37
CA LEU A 475 29.30 4.43 5.01
C LEU A 475 28.36 3.43 4.35
N GLN A 476 28.92 2.58 3.50
CA GLN A 476 28.20 1.49 2.82
C GLN A 476 28.07 0.25 3.71
N HIS A 477 27.33 -0.76 3.24
CA HIS A 477 27.14 -2.04 3.91
C HIS A 477 26.58 -1.91 5.33
N ARG A 478 25.49 -1.15 5.46
CA ARG A 478 24.73 -0.97 6.69
C ARG A 478 23.35 -1.60 6.59
N SER A 479 22.85 -2.05 7.72
CA SER A 479 21.53 -2.62 7.87
C SER A 479 20.69 -1.79 8.84
N ILE A 480 19.43 -1.55 8.51
CA ILE A 480 18.43 -1.00 9.42
C ILE A 480 17.64 -2.16 10.02
N ILE A 481 17.69 -2.28 11.35
CA ILE A 481 16.78 -3.11 12.14
C ILE A 481 15.68 -2.21 12.68
N SER A 482 14.45 -2.42 12.22
CA SER A 482 13.27 -1.67 12.67
C SER A 482 12.45 -2.52 13.64
N LEU A 483 12.33 -2.03 14.88
CA LEU A 483 11.51 -2.61 15.94
C LEU A 483 10.12 -1.96 15.89
N ILE A 484 9.12 -2.72 15.44
CA ILE A 484 7.73 -2.28 15.39
C ILE A 484 7.00 -2.80 16.63
N GLY A 485 6.41 -1.90 17.43
CA GLY A 485 5.81 -2.28 18.72
C GLY A 485 5.00 -1.19 19.40
N ASN A 486 4.66 -1.44 20.66
CA ASN A 486 3.85 -0.55 21.47
C ASN A 486 4.66 0.65 21.98
N VAL A 487 4.45 1.82 21.36
CA VAL A 487 5.12 3.07 21.72
C VAL A 487 4.96 3.46 23.20
N GLN A 488 3.87 3.05 23.86
CA GLN A 488 3.64 3.28 25.29
C GLN A 488 4.62 2.50 26.20
N ARG A 489 5.25 1.44 25.67
CA ARG A 489 6.27 0.63 26.35
C ARG A 489 7.67 0.83 25.75
N SER A 490 7.89 1.95 25.06
CA SER A 490 9.14 2.23 24.33
C SER A 490 10.41 2.13 25.19
N SER A 491 10.41 2.61 26.43
CA SER A 491 11.55 2.47 27.34
C SER A 491 11.94 1.02 27.60
N LEU A 492 10.97 0.13 27.84
CA LEU A 492 11.18 -1.31 28.03
C LEU A 492 11.71 -1.97 26.75
N VAL A 493 11.18 -1.59 25.59
CA VAL A 493 11.66 -2.08 24.28
C VAL A 493 13.12 -1.65 24.05
N LEU A 494 13.46 -0.39 24.33
CA LEU A 494 14.83 0.12 24.19
C LEU A 494 15.79 -0.56 25.15
N GLU A 495 15.47 -0.65 26.44
CA GLU A 495 16.29 -1.32 27.45
C GLU A 495 16.60 -2.77 27.06
N LYS A 496 15.55 -3.56 26.77
CA LYS A 496 15.69 -4.97 26.40
C LYS A 496 16.45 -5.15 25.08
N ALA A 497 16.21 -4.30 24.08
CA ALA A 497 16.95 -4.33 22.82
C ALA A 497 18.44 -4.00 22.99
N PHE A 498 18.78 -2.92 23.69
CA PHE A 498 20.17 -2.51 23.91
C PHE A 498 20.94 -3.46 24.83
N HIS A 499 20.27 -4.10 25.78
CA HIS A 499 20.85 -5.19 26.57
C HIS A 499 21.29 -6.35 25.67
N VAL A 500 20.38 -6.89 24.85
CA VAL A 500 20.65 -8.00 23.93
C VAL A 500 21.75 -7.66 22.92
N LEU A 501 21.73 -6.46 22.34
CA LEU A 501 22.75 -6.00 21.39
C LEU A 501 24.14 -5.89 22.06
N ARG A 502 24.19 -5.38 23.30
CA ARG A 502 25.43 -5.31 24.08
C ARG A 502 26.01 -6.68 24.38
N GLU A 503 25.19 -7.65 24.78
CA GLU A 503 25.65 -9.03 25.03
C GLU A 503 26.20 -9.71 23.76
N ASN A 504 25.65 -9.37 22.59
CA ASN A 504 26.13 -9.85 21.29
C ASN A 504 27.33 -9.05 20.74
N GLY A 505 27.85 -8.07 21.49
CA GLY A 505 28.98 -7.23 21.09
C GLY A 505 28.68 -6.26 19.93
N VAL A 506 27.40 -5.96 19.69
CA VAL A 506 26.93 -5.15 18.57
C VAL A 506 26.97 -3.66 18.93
N ASN A 507 27.49 -2.83 18.02
CA ASN A 507 27.52 -1.38 18.20
C ASN A 507 26.53 -0.68 17.24
N VAL A 508 25.47 -0.10 17.81
CA VAL A 508 24.47 0.66 17.04
C VAL A 508 25.05 2.02 16.64
N GLN A 509 25.08 2.30 15.34
CA GLN A 509 25.76 3.47 14.77
C GLN A 509 24.84 4.69 14.67
N MET A 510 23.54 4.45 14.53
CA MET A 510 22.51 5.49 14.42
C MET A 510 21.19 4.93 14.98
N ILE A 511 20.44 5.79 15.68
CA ILE A 511 19.13 5.48 16.27
C ILE A 511 18.16 6.54 15.74
N SER A 512 16.97 6.12 15.29
CA SER A 512 15.89 7.05 14.93
C SER A 512 14.55 6.55 15.46
N GLN A 513 13.86 7.41 16.20
CA GLN A 513 12.52 7.17 16.72
C GLN A 513 11.70 8.46 16.56
N GLY A 514 10.52 8.35 15.96
CA GLY A 514 9.59 9.48 15.79
C GLY A 514 8.70 9.69 17.02
N ALA A 515 8.31 10.93 17.31
CA ALA A 515 7.59 11.34 18.51
C ALA A 515 6.25 10.62 18.79
N SER A 516 5.64 10.00 17.79
CA SER A 516 4.38 9.24 17.92
C SER A 516 4.38 7.94 17.10
N LYS A 517 5.55 7.46 16.66
CA LYS A 517 5.64 6.29 15.78
C LYS A 517 5.77 5.00 16.60
N VAL A 518 5.15 3.94 16.07
CA VAL A 518 5.29 2.55 16.54
C VAL A 518 6.63 1.91 16.13
N ASN A 519 7.52 2.66 15.49
CA ASN A 519 8.80 2.20 14.94
C ASN A 519 10.00 2.83 15.68
N ILE A 520 11.00 2.00 15.97
CA ILE A 520 12.36 2.39 16.39
C ILE A 520 13.34 1.76 15.40
N SER A 521 14.07 2.58 14.63
CA SER A 521 15.06 2.11 13.67
C SER A 521 16.48 2.21 14.24
N LEU A 522 17.22 1.10 14.19
CA LEU A 522 18.59 0.95 14.68
C LEU A 522 19.49 0.58 13.49
N ILE A 523 20.58 1.33 13.26
CA ILE A 523 21.53 1.03 12.19
C ILE A 523 22.72 0.25 12.75
N VAL A 524 23.03 -0.88 12.13
CA VAL A 524 24.15 -1.80 12.44
C VAL A 524 24.94 -2.13 11.17
N ASN A 525 26.04 -2.86 11.29
CA ASN A 525 26.76 -3.37 10.11
C ASN A 525 25.98 -4.53 9.45
N ASP A 526 26.12 -4.73 8.14
CA ASP A 526 25.40 -5.79 7.40
C ASP A 526 25.79 -7.22 7.85
N ASP A 527 27.03 -7.44 8.30
CA ASP A 527 27.59 -8.75 8.68
C ASP A 527 27.03 -9.28 10.01
N GLU A 528 26.71 -8.39 10.94
CA GLU A 528 26.10 -8.73 12.23
C GLU A 528 24.57 -8.72 12.21
N ALA A 529 23.94 -8.12 11.20
CA ALA A 529 22.52 -7.77 11.22
C ALA A 529 21.57 -8.97 11.43
N GLU A 530 21.81 -10.11 10.78
CA GLU A 530 20.97 -11.30 11.00
C GLU A 530 21.10 -11.86 12.41
N ARG A 531 22.33 -11.87 12.97
CA ARG A 531 22.58 -12.32 14.34
C ARG A 531 21.80 -11.44 15.33
N CYS A 532 21.79 -10.13 15.10
CA CYS A 532 21.00 -9.18 15.87
C CYS A 532 19.50 -9.51 15.80
N VAL A 533 18.95 -9.72 14.60
CA VAL A 533 17.52 -10.08 14.43
C VAL A 533 17.16 -11.36 15.17
N ARG A 534 18.00 -12.41 15.07
CA ARG A 534 17.77 -13.69 15.78
C ARG A 534 17.81 -13.53 17.30
N ALA A 535 18.82 -12.81 17.82
CA ALA A 535 18.96 -12.57 19.26
C ALA A 535 17.81 -11.71 19.81
N LEU A 536 17.43 -10.65 19.09
CA LEU A 536 16.29 -9.79 19.44
C LEU A 536 14.98 -10.58 19.38
N HIS A 537 14.76 -11.40 18.35
CA HIS A 537 13.53 -12.19 18.23
C HIS A 537 13.39 -13.17 19.40
N SER A 538 14.41 -13.98 19.68
CA SER A 538 14.40 -14.90 20.82
C SER A 538 14.17 -14.17 22.15
N ALA A 539 14.82 -13.01 22.34
CA ALA A 539 14.61 -12.20 23.54
C ALA A 539 13.18 -11.60 23.64
N PHE A 540 12.54 -11.20 22.54
CA PHE A 540 11.21 -10.54 22.60
C PHE A 540 10.01 -11.49 22.50
N PHE A 541 10.17 -12.66 21.87
CA PHE A 541 9.05 -13.56 21.57
C PHE A 541 9.20 -14.96 22.20
N GLU A 542 10.40 -15.39 22.60
CA GLU A 542 10.61 -16.75 23.13
C GLU A 542 10.94 -16.83 24.62
N SER A 543 11.51 -15.78 25.21
CA SER A 543 11.72 -15.75 26.67
C SER A 543 10.44 -15.37 27.39
N ASP A 544 10.01 -16.22 28.34
CA ASP A 544 8.87 -15.93 29.21
C ASP A 544 9.11 -14.60 29.93
N MET A 545 8.10 -13.73 29.89
CA MET A 545 8.16 -12.38 30.45
C MET A 545 8.03 -12.36 32.00
N SER A 546 8.41 -13.44 32.68
CA SER A 546 8.32 -13.60 34.14
C SER A 546 9.44 -12.92 34.93
N ASP A 547 10.54 -12.57 34.27
CA ASP A 547 11.81 -12.30 34.93
C ASP A 547 12.18 -10.79 34.99
N ILE A 548 11.22 -9.89 34.70
CA ILE A 548 11.44 -8.43 34.66
C ILE A 548 10.23 -7.63 35.25
N ASP A 549 9.62 -8.14 36.33
CA ASP A 549 8.65 -7.41 37.19
C ASP A 549 9.33 -6.97 38.51
#